data_AF-R8ZZ11-F1
#
_entry.id   AF-R8ZZ11-F1
#
_cell.length_a   1.000
_cell.length_b   1.000
_cell.length_c   1.000
_cell.angle_alpha   90.00
_cell.angle_beta   90.00
_cell.angle_gamma   90.00
#
_symmetry.space_group_name_H-M   'P 1'
#
loop_
_entity.id
_entity.type
_entity.pdbx_description
1 polymer ?
#
loop_
_entity_poly.entity_id
_entity_poly.type
_entity_poly.pdbx_seq_one_letter_code
_entity_poly.pdbx_strand_id
1 'polypeptide(L)'
;MPILVTIRPRHKINTKELQLFIKTENLTNISISKFQILFFAIDQQKQILIPEDRKTPELICSIEKKIQPNVIIKCHVGPFTYTNLWSSIQIQSISFTTEDQIRHVISEADLDDVTVWL
;
A
#
# COMPACT_ATOMS: atom_id res chain seq x y z
N MET A 1 2.36 15.61 -9.11
CA MET A 1 3.51 15.50 -8.18
C MET A 1 3.84 14.02 -8.06
N PRO A 2 4.98 13.55 -8.59
CA PRO A 2 5.25 12.12 -8.62
C PRO A 2 5.72 11.64 -7.24
N ILE A 3 5.09 10.60 -6.73
CA ILE A 3 5.59 9.76 -5.65
C ILE A 3 5.73 8.37 -6.25
N LEU A 4 6.88 7.73 -6.09
CA LEU A 4 7.06 6.37 -6.57
C LEU A 4 6.79 5.40 -5.43
N VAL A 5 5.88 4.46 -5.67
CA VAL A 5 5.53 3.41 -4.72
C VAL A 5 5.83 2.06 -5.36
N THR A 6 6.64 1.25 -4.68
CA THR A 6 6.91 -0.14 -5.06
C THR A 6 6.37 -1.06 -4.00
N ILE A 7 5.52 -2.00 -4.39
CA ILE A 7 4.89 -2.97 -3.49
C ILE A 7 5.37 -4.36 -3.88
N ARG A 8 5.90 -5.11 -2.91
CA ARG A 8 6.33 -6.50 -3.13
C ARG A 8 5.75 -7.44 -2.08
N PRO A 9 5.01 -8.49 -2.47
CA PRO A 9 4.64 -9.55 -1.55
C PRO A 9 5.89 -10.37 -1.19
N ARG A 10 6.02 -10.76 0.09
CA ARG A 10 7.12 -11.62 0.57
C ARG A 10 6.90 -13.08 0.22
N HIS A 11 5.64 -13.51 0.27
CA HIS A 11 5.24 -14.89 0.04
C HIS A 11 4.65 -15.04 -1.36
N LYS A 12 4.84 -16.23 -1.95
CA LYS A 12 4.19 -16.59 -3.22
C LYS A 12 2.69 -16.74 -2.98
N ILE A 13 1.91 -16.51 -4.02
CA ILE A 13 0.44 -16.60 -4.05
C ILE A 13 -0.09 -18.00 -3.62
N ASN A 14 0.78 -19.01 -3.56
CA ASN A 14 0.44 -20.38 -3.17
C ASN A 14 0.36 -20.61 -1.64
N THR A 15 0.46 -19.56 -0.82
CA THR A 15 0.30 -19.65 0.63
C THR A 15 -0.88 -18.82 1.12
N LYS A 16 -1.55 -19.26 2.18
CA LYS A 16 -2.60 -18.50 2.86
C LYS A 16 -2.06 -17.30 3.64
N GLU A 17 -0.74 -17.25 3.85
CA GLU A 17 -0.06 -16.14 4.49
C GLU A 17 0.26 -15.03 3.49
N LEU A 18 0.07 -13.79 3.91
CA LEU A 18 0.42 -12.58 3.18
C LEU A 18 1.26 -11.66 4.03
N GLN A 19 2.36 -11.18 3.46
CA GLN A 19 3.14 -10.09 4.02
C GLN A 19 3.60 -9.19 2.88
N LEU A 20 3.41 -7.87 3.03
CA LEU A 20 3.79 -6.88 2.03
C LEU A 20 4.97 -6.04 2.50
N PHE A 21 5.89 -5.79 1.58
CA PHE A 21 7.03 -4.90 1.72
C PHE A 21 6.81 -3.75 0.75
N ILE A 22 6.45 -2.59 1.29
CA ILE A 22 6.24 -1.38 0.51
C ILE A 22 7.48 -0.50 0.65
N LYS A 23 7.95 0.03 -0.47
CA LYS A 23 8.93 1.10 -0.54
C LYS A 23 8.25 2.33 -1.14
N THR A 24 8.34 3.45 -0.45
CA THR A 24 7.84 4.74 -0.91
C THR A 24 9.02 5.68 -1.08
N GLU A 25 9.13 6.28 -2.25
CA GLU A 25 10.15 7.26 -2.59
C GLU A 25 9.48 8.60 -2.94
N ASN A 26 9.91 9.65 -2.25
CA ASN A 26 9.43 11.00 -2.52
C ASN A 26 10.24 11.63 -3.66
N LEU A 27 9.67 11.66 -4.88
CA LEU A 27 10.29 12.30 -6.05
C LEU A 27 9.96 13.79 -6.18
N THR A 28 9.34 14.37 -5.15
CA THR A 28 8.99 15.80 -5.13
C THR A 28 10.07 16.62 -4.41
N ASN A 29 10.08 17.93 -4.65
CA ASN A 29 10.99 18.85 -3.96
C ASN A 29 10.49 19.27 -2.57
N ILE A 30 9.32 18.78 -2.14
CA ILE A 30 8.66 19.14 -0.90
C ILE A 30 8.60 17.91 -0.01
N SER A 31 8.69 18.08 1.30
CA SER A 31 8.58 16.93 2.20
C SER A 31 7.13 16.47 2.37
N ILE A 32 6.96 15.16 2.58
CA ILE A 32 5.68 14.54 2.92
C ILE A 32 5.67 14.30 4.43
N SER A 33 4.68 14.84 5.13
CA SER A 33 4.53 14.73 6.59
C SER A 33 3.79 13.45 7.02
N LYS A 34 2.86 12.97 6.18
CA LYS A 34 2.10 11.73 6.40
C LYS A 34 1.90 11.02 5.07
N PHE A 35 1.99 9.70 5.08
CA PHE A 35 1.73 8.89 3.90
C PHE A 35 0.99 7.60 4.30
N GLN A 36 -0.07 7.27 3.58
CA GLN A 36 -0.85 6.07 3.81
C GLN A 36 -1.27 5.41 2.50
N ILE A 37 -1.28 4.09 2.48
CA ILE A 37 -1.86 3.30 1.39
C ILE A 37 -2.83 2.29 2.00
N LEU A 38 -4.01 2.20 1.41
CA LEU A 38 -5.00 1.19 1.73
C LEU A 38 -5.02 0.12 0.64
N PHE A 39 -4.96 -1.15 1.06
CA PHE A 39 -5.04 -2.32 0.19
C PHE A 39 -6.12 -3.28 0.65
N PHE A 40 -6.57 -4.11 -0.29
CA PHE A 40 -7.30 -5.36 -0.03
C PHE A 40 -6.57 -6.54 -0.66
N ALA A 41 -6.61 -7.69 0.01
CA ALA A 41 -6.26 -8.95 -0.61
C ALA A 41 -7.49 -9.51 -1.32
N ILE A 42 -7.33 -10.02 -2.54
CA ILE A 42 -8.42 -10.64 -3.30
C ILE A 42 -8.09 -12.08 -3.65
N ASP A 43 -9.08 -12.96 -3.69
CA ASP A 43 -8.91 -14.35 -4.13
C ASP A 43 -9.00 -14.51 -5.66
N GLN A 44 -8.97 -15.75 -6.15
CA GLN A 44 -9.06 -16.03 -7.60
C GLN A 44 -10.45 -15.70 -8.17
N GLN A 45 -11.47 -15.65 -7.33
CA GLN A 45 -12.85 -15.29 -7.66
C GLN A 45 -13.08 -13.76 -7.55
N LYS A 46 -12.01 -12.98 -7.34
CA LYS A 46 -12.03 -11.52 -7.14
C LYS A 46 -12.82 -11.08 -5.91
N GLN A 47 -12.98 -11.95 -4.91
CA GLN A 47 -13.60 -11.60 -3.64
C GLN A 47 -12.55 -11.01 -2.71
N ILE A 48 -12.93 -9.94 -2.00
CA ILE A 48 -12.11 -9.34 -0.96
C ILE A 48 -12.02 -10.31 0.22
N LEU A 49 -10.79 -10.59 0.63
CA LEU A 49 -10.50 -11.47 1.75
C LEU A 49 -10.34 -10.67 3.05
N ILE A 50 -10.86 -11.24 4.13
CA ILE A 50 -10.70 -10.71 5.49
C ILE A 50 -9.67 -11.61 6.21
N PRO A 51 -8.60 -11.04 6.79
CA PRO A 51 -7.65 -11.80 7.61
C PRO A 51 -8.36 -12.49 8.79
N GLU A 52 -7.94 -13.69 9.14
CA GLU A 52 -8.55 -14.49 10.22
C GLU A 52 -8.51 -13.79 11.58
N ASP A 53 -7.49 -12.95 11.82
CA ASP A 53 -7.30 -12.18 13.05
C ASP A 53 -8.01 -10.82 13.04
N ARG A 54 -8.77 -10.49 11.98
CA ARG A 54 -9.42 -9.19 11.79
C ARG A 54 -10.90 -9.31 11.50
N LYS A 55 -11.61 -8.20 11.75
CA LYS A 55 -13.03 -8.05 11.41
C LYS A 55 -13.26 -7.39 10.06
N THR A 56 -12.22 -6.81 9.47
CA THR A 56 -12.31 -5.96 8.30
C THR A 56 -11.15 -6.25 7.34
N PRO A 57 -11.33 -6.05 6.02
CA PRO A 57 -10.36 -6.48 5.00
C PRO A 57 -9.18 -5.52 4.82
N GLU A 58 -9.21 -4.33 5.42
CA GLU A 58 -8.25 -3.26 5.24
C GLU A 58 -6.84 -3.69 5.67
N LEU A 59 -5.92 -3.61 4.71
CA LEU A 59 -4.49 -3.67 4.93
C LEU A 59 -3.96 -2.26 4.76
N ILE A 60 -3.30 -1.71 5.78
CA ILE A 60 -2.86 -0.31 5.76
C ILE A 60 -1.36 -0.25 5.92
N CYS A 61 -0.70 0.40 4.96
CA CYS A 61 0.63 0.92 5.16
C CYS A 61 0.52 2.38 5.65
N SER A 62 1.09 2.69 6.82
CA SER A 62 1.13 4.05 7.35
C SER A 62 2.57 4.44 7.67
N ILE A 63 3.03 5.55 7.09
CA ILE A 63 4.33 6.16 7.36
C ILE A 63 4.06 7.51 8.04
N GLU A 64 4.29 7.55 9.35
CA GLU A 64 4.15 8.76 10.18
C GLU A 64 5.43 9.60 10.25
N LYS A 65 6.52 9.10 9.67
CA LYS A 65 7.79 9.82 9.57
C LYS A 65 7.77 10.75 8.37
N LYS A 66 8.39 11.93 8.52
CA LYS A 66 8.60 12.87 7.43
C LYS A 66 9.44 12.20 6.32
N ILE A 67 8.91 12.12 5.11
CA ILE A 67 9.60 11.60 3.92
C ILE A 67 10.18 12.80 3.18
N GLN A 68 11.49 13.01 3.33
CA GLN A 68 12.21 14.09 2.63
C GLN A 68 12.33 13.79 1.13
N PRO A 69 12.56 14.83 0.30
CA PRO A 69 12.88 14.65 -1.12
C PRO A 69 13.98 13.62 -1.36
N ASN A 70 13.79 12.75 -2.35
CA ASN A 70 14.71 11.67 -2.77
C ASN A 70 15.04 10.64 -1.68
N VAL A 71 14.22 10.57 -0.61
CA VAL A 71 14.37 9.57 0.44
C VAL A 71 13.38 8.44 0.23
N ILE A 72 13.88 7.22 0.38
CA ILE A 72 13.10 5.98 0.35
C ILE A 72 12.77 5.57 1.79
N ILE A 73 11.49 5.40 2.09
CA ILE A 73 11.01 4.83 3.35
C ILE A 73 10.34 3.49 3.08
N LYS A 74 10.54 2.55 4.00
CA LYS A 74 9.97 1.20 3.94
C LYS A 74 8.84 1.05 4.93
N CYS A 75 7.85 0.27 4.54
CA CYS A 75 6.67 -0.01 5.32
C CYS A 75 6.33 -1.50 5.19
N HIS A 76 6.02 -2.13 6.31
CA HIS A 76 5.71 -3.56 6.39
C HIS A 76 4.25 -3.71 6.78
N VAL A 77 3.52 -4.55 6.06
CA VAL A 77 2.09 -4.81 6.29
C VAL A 77 1.91 -6.32 6.44
N GLY A 78 1.34 -6.75 7.56
CA GLY A 78 1.24 -8.16 7.97
C GLY A 78 2.40 -8.62 8.87
N PRO A 79 2.55 -9.94 9.09
CA PRO A 79 1.88 -11.03 8.36
C PRO A 79 0.39 -11.13 8.68
N PHE A 80 -0.39 -11.57 7.69
CA PHE A 80 -1.81 -11.91 7.81
C PHE A 80 -2.05 -13.32 7.31
N THR A 81 -3.01 -14.02 7.90
CA THR A 81 -3.44 -15.36 7.47
C THR A 81 -4.88 -15.31 7.02
N TYR A 82 -5.20 -16.01 5.94
CA TYR A 82 -6.55 -16.06 5.36
C TYR A 82 -7.08 -17.49 5.30
N THR A 83 -8.40 -17.65 5.42
CA THR A 83 -9.05 -18.95 5.26
C THR A 83 -8.86 -19.51 3.83
N ASN A 84 -8.93 -18.62 2.83
CA ASN A 84 -8.76 -18.93 1.41
C ASN A 84 -7.40 -18.43 0.90
N LEU A 85 -6.94 -18.99 -0.22
CA LEU A 85 -5.75 -18.45 -0.90
C LEU A 85 -6.07 -17.08 -1.49
N TRP A 86 -5.23 -16.09 -1.18
CA TRP A 86 -5.21 -14.83 -1.91
C TRP A 86 -4.58 -15.07 -3.29
N SER A 87 -4.96 -14.24 -4.26
CA SER A 87 -4.49 -14.30 -5.65
C SER A 87 -3.71 -13.04 -6.04
N SER A 88 -4.15 -11.87 -5.58
CA SER A 88 -3.50 -10.59 -5.83
C SER A 88 -3.86 -9.55 -4.76
N ILE A 89 -3.23 -8.38 -4.88
CA ILE A 89 -3.44 -7.25 -3.99
C ILE A 89 -4.03 -6.11 -4.80
N GLN A 90 -5.13 -5.57 -4.33
CA GLN A 90 -5.81 -4.43 -4.92
C GLN A 90 -5.50 -3.20 -4.07
N ILE A 91 -4.92 -2.16 -4.67
CA ILE A 91 -4.72 -0.87 -4.01
C ILE A 91 -6.04 -0.11 -4.12
N GLN A 92 -6.58 0.33 -2.98
CA GLN A 92 -7.83 1.09 -2.93
C GLN A 92 -7.60 2.59 -2.95
N SER A 93 -6.59 3.06 -2.22
CA SER A 93 -6.22 4.47 -2.25
C SER A 93 -4.81 4.70 -1.75
N ILE A 94 -4.20 5.77 -2.23
CA ILE A 94 -2.96 6.33 -1.70
C ILE A 94 -3.29 7.74 -1.21
N SER A 95 -2.89 8.08 0.00
CA SER A 95 -3.04 9.44 0.50
C SER A 95 -1.75 9.92 1.14
N PHE A 96 -1.47 11.21 0.97
CA PHE A 96 -0.31 11.83 1.56
C PHE A 96 -0.58 13.29 1.88
N THR A 97 0.12 13.81 2.88
CA THR A 97 0.04 15.20 3.30
C THR A 97 1.41 15.82 3.13
N THR A 98 1.51 16.94 2.41
CA THR A 98 2.75 17.70 2.29
C THR A 98 3.06 18.42 3.60
N GLU A 99 4.25 19.00 3.75
CA GLU A 99 4.57 19.80 4.94
C GLU A 99 3.69 21.05 5.08
N ASP A 100 3.22 21.60 3.96
CA ASP A 100 2.28 22.73 3.89
C ASP A 100 0.83 22.34 4.28
N GLN A 101 0.63 21.15 4.85
CA GLN A 101 -0.68 20.62 5.27
C GLN A 101 -1.67 20.35 4.13
N ILE A 102 -1.21 20.34 2.88
CA ILE A 102 -2.05 19.99 1.73
C ILE A 102 -2.19 18.47 1.68
N ARG A 103 -3.43 17.98 1.74
CA ARG A 103 -3.74 16.55 1.62
C ARG A 103 -4.06 16.21 0.17
N HIS A 104 -3.38 15.19 -0.33
CA HIS A 104 -3.62 14.57 -1.61
C HIS A 104 -4.17 13.17 -1.40
N VAL A 105 -5.14 12.78 -2.22
CA VAL A 105 -5.74 11.44 -2.23
C VAL A 105 -5.84 11.00 -3.68
N ILE A 106 -5.33 9.80 -3.96
CA ILE A 106 -5.41 9.13 -5.25
C ILE A 106 -6.32 7.94 -5.03
N SER A 107 -7.46 7.93 -5.71
CA SER A 107 -8.44 6.86 -5.65
C SER A 107 -8.08 5.72 -6.59
N GLU A 108 -8.70 4.55 -6.44
CA GLU A 108 -8.49 3.40 -7.33
C GLU A 108 -8.62 3.77 -8.82
N ALA A 109 -9.58 4.62 -9.18
CA ALA A 109 -9.82 5.05 -10.56
C ALA A 109 -8.68 5.88 -11.16
N ASP A 110 -7.85 6.49 -10.31
CA ASP A 110 -6.76 7.38 -10.69
C ASP A 110 -5.37 6.74 -10.53
N LEU A 111 -5.32 5.44 -10.17
CA LEU A 111 -4.05 4.72 -9.90
C LEU A 111 -3.29 4.30 -11.16
N ASP A 112 -3.95 4.28 -12.32
CA ASP A 112 -3.33 3.94 -13.61
C ASP A 112 -2.19 4.92 -13.96
N ASP A 113 -2.22 6.14 -13.43
CA ASP A 113 -1.18 7.16 -13.63
C ASP A 113 0.00 7.08 -12.65
N VAL A 114 -0.04 6.21 -11.62
CA VAL A 114 0.85 6.30 -10.45
C VAL A 114 1.65 5.01 -10.15
N THR A 115 1.39 3.90 -10.84
CA THR A 115 1.87 2.58 -10.37
C THR A 115 2.82 1.88 -11.35
N VAL A 116 4.08 1.67 -10.95
CA VAL A 116 5.01 0.74 -11.65
C VAL A 116 4.97 -0.62 -10.94
N TRP A 117 4.43 -1.62 -11.63
CA TRP A 117 4.44 -3.03 -11.22
C TRP A 117 5.77 -3.69 -11.65
N LEU A 118 6.55 -4.23 -10.71
CA LEU A 118 7.70 -5.10 -10.99
C LEU A 118 7.75 -6.29 -10.02
#